data_AF-A0A5K1BPQ3-F1
#
_entry.id   AF-A0A5K1BPQ3-F1
#
_cell.length_a   1.000
_cell.length_b   1.000
_cell.length_c   1.000
_cell.angle_alpha   90.00
_cell.angle_beta   90.00
_cell.angle_gamma   90.00
#
_symmetry.space_group_name_H-M   'P 1'
#
loop_
_entity.id
_entity.type
_entity.pdbx_description
1 polymer ?
#
loop_
_entity_poly.entity_id
_entity_poly.type
_entity_poly.pdbx_seq_one_letter_code
_entity_poly.pdbx_strand_id
1 'polypeptide(L)'
;SICSNWIKLFLDMTYSPLSFIFLQVRELSWSQWHPFSVSSSPLDGRLHLTVLIKGLGQWTQELRESILNVQKHPQMCIPYLHSSKITAAVEGPYGHESPYYL
;
A
#
# COMPACT_ATOMS: atom_id res chain seq x y z
N SER A 1 -14.26 -5.80 -15.80
CA SER A 1 -13.02 -5.01 -15.89
C SER A 1 -12.37 -5.01 -14.52
N ILE A 2 -11.21 -5.65 -14.35
CA ILE A 2 -10.50 -5.72 -13.06
C ILE A 2 -9.67 -4.45 -12.94
N CYS A 3 -10.19 -3.43 -12.23
CA CYS A 3 -9.37 -2.30 -11.80
C CYS A 3 -8.50 -2.77 -10.64
N SER A 4 -7.31 -3.27 -10.97
CA SER A 4 -6.26 -3.53 -9.99
C SER A 4 -5.69 -2.18 -9.53
N ASN A 5 -5.88 -1.82 -8.26
CA ASN A 5 -5.29 -0.61 -7.69
C ASN A 5 -3.95 -0.99 -7.03
N TRP A 6 -2.90 -0.26 -7.40
CA TRP A 6 -1.56 -0.40 -6.82
C TRP A 6 -1.40 0.66 -5.73
N ILE A 7 -1.00 0.25 -4.53
CA ILE A 7 -0.64 1.19 -3.46
C ILE A 7 0.87 1.15 -3.30
N LYS A 8 1.48 2.33 -3.48
CA LYS A 8 2.92 2.55 -3.32
C LYS A 8 3.18 3.16 -1.95
N LEU A 9 3.90 2.43 -1.11
CA LEU A 9 4.26 2.84 0.24
C LEU A 9 5.72 3.28 0.23
N PHE A 10 6.00 4.50 0.68
CA PHE A 10 7.37 5.00 0.84
C PHE A 10 7.84 4.64 2.25
N LEU A 11 8.62 3.57 2.34
CA LEU A 11 9.14 3.02 3.59
C LEU A 11 10.64 2.77 3.40
N ASP A 12 11.43 3.13 4.41
CA ASP A 12 12.85 2.81 4.47
C ASP A 12 13.04 1.48 5.21
N MET A 13 12.80 0.38 4.51
CA MET A 13 12.73 -0.97 5.09
C MET A 13 13.27 -2.02 4.12
N THR A 14 14.10 -2.92 4.61
CA THR A 14 14.57 -4.11 3.87
C THR A 14 13.53 -5.23 3.95
N TYR A 15 13.25 -5.90 2.84
CA TYR A 15 12.31 -7.02 2.80
C TYR A 15 12.79 -8.10 1.83
N SER A 16 12.39 -9.36 2.05
CA SER A 16 12.69 -10.48 1.15
C SER A 16 11.60 -10.63 0.09
N PRO A 17 11.92 -11.22 -1.08
CA PRO A 17 10.88 -11.68 -1.99
C PRO A 17 9.88 -12.57 -1.23
N LEU A 18 8.58 -12.40 -1.52
CA LEU A 18 7.48 -13.11 -0.86
C LEU A 18 7.15 -12.66 0.58
N SER A 19 7.77 -11.61 1.10
CA SER A 19 7.32 -10.99 2.35
C SER A 19 5.87 -10.46 2.23
N PHE A 20 5.21 -10.32 3.38
CA PHE A 20 3.93 -9.63 3.52
C PHE A 20 3.98 -8.62 4.66
N ILE A 21 3.07 -7.66 4.64
CA ILE A 21 2.95 -6.60 5.65
C ILE A 21 1.51 -6.51 6.14
N PHE A 22 1.30 -5.97 7.33
CA PHE A 22 -0.01 -5.53 7.76
C PHE A 22 -0.18 -4.03 7.52
N LEU A 23 -1.33 -3.65 6.98
CA LEU A 23 -1.71 -2.27 6.74
C LEU A 23 -2.86 -1.87 7.64
N GLN A 24 -2.72 -0.69 8.23
CA GLN A 24 -3.80 0.03 8.89
C GLN A 24 -3.98 1.38 8.20
N VAL A 25 -5.22 1.68 7.81
CA VAL A 25 -5.61 2.97 7.23
C VAL A 25 -6.61 3.61 8.19
N ARG A 26 -6.18 4.66 8.90
CA ARG A 26 -6.97 5.26 10.00
C ARG A 26 -8.28 5.86 9.50
N GLU A 27 -8.30 6.32 8.25
CA GLU A 27 -9.45 6.88 7.57
C GLU A 27 -10.55 5.84 7.30
N LEU A 28 -10.20 4.54 7.31
CA LEU A 28 -11.15 3.43 7.14
C LEU A 28 -11.49 2.78 8.49
N SER A 29 -10.48 2.55 9.32
CA SER A 29 -10.66 1.93 10.63
C SER A 29 -9.53 2.28 11.58
N TRP A 30 -9.89 2.56 12.83
CA TRP A 30 -8.92 2.91 13.88
C TRP A 30 -8.04 1.74 14.33
N SER A 31 -8.53 0.50 14.22
CA SER A 31 -7.89 -0.68 14.83
C SER A 31 -7.78 -1.90 13.93
N GLN A 32 -8.31 -1.85 12.69
CA GLN A 32 -8.22 -2.98 11.77
C GLN A 32 -6.89 -2.99 11.02
N TRP A 33 -6.24 -4.15 11.06
CA TRP A 33 -5.01 -4.45 10.33
C TRP A 33 -5.28 -5.53 9.29
N HIS A 34 -4.89 -5.29 8.05
CA HIS A 34 -5.12 -6.22 6.94
C HIS A 34 -3.79 -6.66 6.31
N PRO A 35 -3.54 -7.97 6.16
CA PRO A 35 -2.30 -8.47 5.59
C PRO A 35 -2.30 -8.43 4.06
N PHE A 36 -1.17 -8.02 3.47
CA PHE A 36 -0.94 -8.03 2.02
C PHE A 36 0.48 -8.45 1.69
N SER A 37 0.63 -9.34 0.70
CA SER A 37 1.93 -9.69 0.14
C SER A 37 2.55 -8.51 -0.61
N VAL A 38 3.86 -8.38 -0.47
CA VAL A 38 4.65 -7.43 -1.24
C VAL A 38 4.78 -7.91 -2.69
N SER A 39 4.54 -7.01 -3.63
CA SER A 39 4.64 -7.30 -5.07
C SER A 39 5.86 -6.67 -5.75
N SER A 40 6.59 -5.78 -5.07
CA SER A 40 7.81 -5.15 -5.60
C SER A 40 9.06 -5.98 -5.31
N SER A 41 10.11 -5.85 -6.13
CA SER A 41 11.41 -6.47 -5.86
C SER A 41 12.27 -5.60 -4.94
N PRO A 42 12.92 -6.16 -3.91
CA PRO A 42 13.86 -5.40 -3.07
C PRO A 42 15.10 -4.94 -3.85
N LEU A 43 15.37 -5.54 -5.01
CA LEU A 43 16.49 -5.20 -5.89
C LEU A 43 16.22 -4.01 -6.82
N ASP A 44 15.00 -3.46 -6.84
CA ASP A 44 14.62 -2.36 -7.73
C ASP A 44 15.26 -1.02 -7.34
N GLY A 45 16.09 -0.99 -6.28
CA GLY A 45 16.91 0.16 -5.86
C GLY A 45 16.12 1.39 -5.39
N ARG A 46 14.79 1.28 -5.37
CA ARG A 46 13.88 2.36 -5.00
C ARG A 46 13.32 2.05 -3.61
N LEU A 47 13.39 3.02 -2.70
CA LEU A 47 12.85 2.95 -1.33
C LEU A 47 11.32 3.04 -1.31
N HIS A 48 10.65 2.16 -2.04
CA HIS A 48 9.21 2.03 -1.99
C HIS A 48 8.79 0.57 -2.11
N LEU A 49 7.82 0.20 -1.29
CA LEU A 49 7.17 -1.10 -1.29
C LEU A 49 5.85 -0.97 -2.05
N THR A 50 5.55 -1.94 -2.91
CA THR A 50 4.27 -1.99 -3.62
C THR A 50 3.45 -3.19 -3.17
N VAL A 51 2.15 -2.96 -2.94
CA VAL A 51 1.17 -4.03 -2.71
C VAL A 51 0.05 -3.95 -3.74
N LEU A 52 -0.53 -5.11 -4.04
CA LEU A 52 -1.70 -5.23 -4.90
C LEU A 52 -2.92 -5.62 -4.05
N ILE A 53 -3.94 -4.76 -4.05
CA ILE A 53 -5.16 -4.98 -3.26
C ILE A 53 -6.36 -5.14 -4.17
N LYS A 54 -7.04 -6.28 -4.05
CA LYS A 54 -8.32 -6.54 -4.74
C LYS A 54 -9.48 -6.11 -3.86
N GLY A 55 -10.39 -5.29 -4.39
CA GLY A 55 -11.60 -4.81 -3.69
C GLY A 55 -12.70 -5.86 -3.58
N LEU A 56 -12.48 -6.93 -2.83
CA LEU A 56 -13.42 -8.05 -2.68
C LEU A 56 -14.15 -8.08 -1.33
N GLY A 57 -13.51 -7.59 -0.27
CA GLY A 57 -14.13 -7.44 1.05
C GLY A 57 -14.51 -5.99 1.35
N GLN A 58 -15.37 -5.80 2.35
CA GLN A 58 -15.87 -4.48 2.75
C GLN A 58 -14.73 -3.46 2.92
N TRP A 59 -13.73 -3.77 3.76
CA TRP A 59 -12.58 -2.88 3.99
C TRP A 59 -11.81 -2.53 2.70
N THR A 60 -11.58 -3.52 1.83
CA THR A 60 -10.85 -3.30 0.56
C THR A 60 -11.67 -2.51 -0.48
N GLN A 61 -13.01 -2.56 -0.40
CA GLN A 61 -13.89 -1.76 -1.23
C GLN A 61 -13.92 -0.31 -0.74
N GLU A 62 -14.03 -0.09 0.58
CA GLU A 62 -13.96 1.24 1.18
C GLU A 62 -12.60 1.92 0.88
N LEU A 63 -11.49 1.17 0.97
CA LEU A 63 -10.17 1.65 0.55
C LEU A 63 -10.15 2.09 -0.92
N ARG A 64 -10.72 1.27 -1.81
CA ARG A 64 -10.80 1.58 -3.24
C ARG A 64 -11.60 2.86 -3.48
N GLU A 65 -12.75 3.02 -2.85
CA GLU A 65 -13.59 4.22 -3.00
C GLU A 65 -12.88 5.46 -2.43
N SER A 66 -12.19 5.34 -1.30
CA SER A 66 -11.39 6.43 -0.73
C SER A 66 -10.32 6.93 -1.70
N ILE A 67 -9.57 6.01 -2.33
CA ILE A 67 -8.56 6.35 -3.37
C ILE A 67 -9.22 7.06 -4.56
N LEU A 68 -10.35 6.54 -5.05
CA LEU A 68 -11.05 7.11 -6.20
C LEU A 68 -11.60 8.51 -5.91
N ASN A 69 -12.11 8.75 -4.70
CA ASN A 69 -12.61 10.06 -4.28
C ASN A 69 -11.50 11.10 -4.21
N VAL A 70 -10.35 10.70 -3.67
CA VAL A 70 -9.15 11.54 -3.62
C VAL A 70 -8.63 11.90 -5.03
N GLN A 71 -8.81 11.02 -6.03
CA GLN A 71 -8.46 11.31 -7.44
C GLN A 71 -9.46 12.26 -8.13
N LYS A 72 -10.75 12.18 -7.77
CA LYS A 72 -11.82 13.01 -8.36
C LYS A 72 -11.81 14.46 -7.87
N HIS A 73 -11.27 14.71 -6.69
CA HIS A 73 -11.17 16.04 -6.08
C HIS A 73 -9.70 16.43 -5.84
N PRO A 74 -8.92 16.76 -6.89
CA PRO A 74 -7.64 17.41 -6.70
C PRO A 74 -7.92 18.77 -6.08
N GLN A 75 -7.72 18.89 -4.77
CA GLN A 75 -7.97 20.14 -4.06
C GLN A 75 -7.08 21.22 -4.68
N MET A 76 -7.74 22.19 -5.31
CA MET A 76 -7.10 23.35 -5.89
C MET A 76 -6.62 24.24 -4.75
N CYS A 77 -5.33 24.16 -4.45
CA CYS A 77 -4.40 25.27 -4.19
C CYS A 77 -3.08 24.67 -3.72
N ILE A 78 -1.97 25.12 -4.29
CA ILE A 78 -0.56 24.76 -3.99
C ILE A 78 0.03 23.65 -4.90
N PRO A 79 0.75 24.03 -5.98
CA PRO A 79 1.36 23.11 -6.96
C PRO A 79 2.38 22.12 -6.39
N TYR A 80 2.90 22.36 -5.19
CA TYR A 80 3.90 21.52 -4.51
C TYR A 80 3.29 20.50 -3.54
N LEU A 81 1.97 20.57 -3.29
CA LEU A 81 1.25 19.66 -2.38
C LEU A 81 0.32 18.69 -3.13
N HIS A 82 0.58 18.46 -4.42
CA HIS A 82 -0.20 17.56 -5.26
C HIS A 82 0.13 16.10 -4.97
N SER A 83 -0.22 15.64 -3.78
CA SER A 83 -0.18 14.24 -3.46
C SER A 83 -1.34 13.94 -2.52
N SER A 84 -2.46 13.63 -3.16
CA SER A 84 -3.46 12.65 -2.78
C SER A 84 -2.89 11.41 -2.08
N LYS A 85 -2.22 11.59 -0.94
CA LYS A 85 -1.59 10.53 -0.15
C LYS A 85 -2.61 10.05 0.88
N ILE A 86 -2.91 8.76 0.84
CA ILE A 86 -3.51 8.08 1.97
C ILE A 86 -2.38 7.77 2.95
N THR A 87 -2.59 8.10 4.23
CA THR A 87 -1.62 7.77 5.28
C THR A 87 -1.97 6.40 5.82
N ALA A 88 -1.03 5.47 5.78
CA ALA A 88 -1.21 4.14 6.34
C ALA A 88 -0.10 3.86 7.36
N ALA A 89 -0.46 3.23 8.47
CA ALA A 89 0.51 2.59 9.34
C ALA A 89 0.84 1.19 8.79
N VAL A 90 2.09 0.80 8.93
CA VAL A 90 2.64 -0.44 8.37
C VAL A 90 3.36 -1.20 9.45
N GLU A 91 3.10 -2.50 9.54
CA GLU A 91 3.77 -3.43 10.43
C GLU A 91 4.37 -4.59 9.63
N GLY A 92 5.62 -4.96 9.92
CA GLY A 92 6.39 -5.96 9.19
C GLY A 92 7.80 -5.48 8.79
N PRO A 93 8.43 -6.10 7.77
CA PRO A 93 7.88 -7.16 6.91
C PRO A 93 7.90 -8.51 7.61
N TYR A 94 6.88 -9.31 7.36
CA TYR A 94 6.79 -10.69 7.80
C TYR A 94 7.12 -11.62 6.64
N GLY A 95 7.74 -12.75 6.92
CA GLY A 95 8.15 -13.71 5.90
C GLY A 95 9.47 -14.38 6.26
N HIS A 96 10.00 -15.17 5.35
CA HIS A 96 11.25 -15.87 5.59
C HIS A 96 12.44 -14.92 5.36
N GLU A 97 13.35 -14.85 6.33
CA GLU A 97 14.53 -13.98 6.33
C GLU A 97 15.55 -14.38 5.24
N SER A 98 15.49 -15.61 4.72
CA SER A 98 16.43 -16.04 3.69
C SER A 98 16.02 -15.49 2.32
N PRO A 99 16.91 -14.79 1.59
CA PRO A 99 16.68 -14.53 0.19
C PRO A 99 16.60 -15.87 -0.53
N TYR A 100 15.45 -16.17 -1.12
CA TYR A 100 15.35 -17.29 -2.05
C TYR A 100 16.27 -16.98 -3.23
N TYR A 101 17.47 -17.57 -3.24
CA TYR A 101 18.33 -17.60 -4.41
C TYR A 101 17.66 -18.53 -5.43
N LEU A 102 16.99 -17.94 -6.41
CA LEU A 102 16.63 -18.61 -7.67
C LEU A 102 17.67 -18.26 -8.73
#